data_AF-X5DW69-F1
#
_entry.id   AF-X5DW69-F1
#
_cell.length_a   1.000
_cell.length_b   1.000
_cell.length_c   1.000
_cell.angle_alpha   90.00
_cell.angle_beta   90.00
_cell.angle_gamma   90.00
#
_symmetry.space_group_name_H-M   'P 1'
#
loop_
_entity.id
_entity.type
_entity.pdbx_description
1 polymer ?
#
loop_
_entity_poly.entity_id
_entity_poly.type
_entity_poly.pdbx_seq_one_letter_code
_entity_poly.pdbx_strand_id
1 'polypeptide(L)' 'MEKNSNKTPQKQPNNPLHGKTLEAILVYLVSYYGWEELGDIIRINSFRNNPSLKSSLKFLRKTPWAREKVEQLYVETVEK' A
#
# COMPACT_ATOMS: atom_id res chain seq x y z
N MET A 1 4.11 -44.97 -0.82
CA MET A 1 3.10 -44.32 0.05
C MET A 1 3.83 -43.68 1.23
N GLU A 2 3.25 -42.62 1.81
CA GLU A 2 3.82 -41.58 2.70
C GLU A 2 4.97 -40.72 2.15
N LYS A 3 4.77 -39.48 1.66
CA LYS A 3 4.38 -38.22 2.33
C LYS A 3 5.34 -37.80 3.46
N ASN A 4 6.16 -36.76 3.21
CA ASN A 4 6.03 -35.50 3.95
C ASN A 4 6.75 -34.34 3.28
N SER A 5 5.94 -33.37 2.90
CA SER A 5 6.25 -32.11 2.23
C SER A 5 6.92 -31.13 3.18
N ASN A 6 8.25 -31.11 3.26
CA ASN A 6 8.96 -29.94 3.79
C ASN A 6 9.32 -29.00 2.63
N LYS A 7 8.28 -28.40 2.01
CA LYS A 7 8.47 -27.14 1.28
C LYS A 7 8.27 -26.01 2.29
N THR A 8 9.34 -25.68 3.01
CA THR A 8 9.51 -24.38 3.64
C THR A 8 9.23 -23.32 2.56
N PRO A 9 8.22 -22.44 2.68
CA PRO A 9 8.13 -21.33 1.75
C PRO A 9 9.31 -20.42 2.08
N GLN A 10 10.31 -20.45 1.22
CA GLN A 10 11.43 -19.54 1.23
C GLN A 10 10.91 -18.11 1.44
N LYS A 11 11.30 -17.48 2.54
CA LYS A 11 11.25 -16.02 2.68
C LYS A 11 12.02 -15.47 1.48
N GLN A 12 11.30 -15.02 0.46
CA GLN A 12 11.83 -14.19 -0.60
C GLN A 12 12.26 -12.87 0.08
N PRO A 13 13.56 -12.56 0.21
CA PRO A 13 14.00 -11.38 0.95
C PRO A 13 13.76 -10.06 0.20
N ASN A 14 13.24 -10.13 -1.03
CA ASN A 14 13.12 -9.00 -1.97
C ASN A 14 11.70 -8.62 -2.37
N ASN A 15 10.66 -9.05 -1.64
CA ASN A 15 9.30 -8.54 -1.89
C ASN A 15 8.99 -7.37 -0.96
N PRO A 16 9.08 -6.09 -1.40
CA PRO A 16 8.83 -4.92 -0.55
C PRO A 16 7.37 -4.83 -0.04
N LEU A 17 6.47 -5.64 -0.61
CA LEU A 17 5.07 -5.79 -0.21
C LEU A 17 4.80 -6.94 0.77
N HIS A 18 5.76 -7.85 1.04
CA HIS A 18 5.46 -9.06 1.80
C HIS A 18 5.07 -8.75 3.25
N GLY A 19 3.79 -8.89 3.57
CA GLY A 19 3.23 -8.64 4.91
C GLY A 19 2.93 -7.18 5.24
N LYS A 20 2.94 -6.27 4.25
CA LYS A 20 2.55 -4.87 4.47
C LYS A 20 1.03 -4.73 4.41
N THR A 21 0.46 -4.09 5.43
CA THR A 21 -0.96 -3.73 5.43
C THR A 21 -1.19 -2.47 4.60
N LEU A 22 -2.40 -2.28 4.09
CA LEU A 22 -2.79 -1.02 3.41
C LEU A 22 -2.52 0.23 4.27
N GLU A 23 -2.66 0.08 5.58
CA GLU A 23 -2.31 1.13 6.54
C GLU A 23 -0.80 1.44 6.51
N ALA A 24 0.06 0.42 6.59
CA ALA A 24 1.49 0.61 6.54
C ALA A 24 1.95 1.24 5.21
N ILE A 25 1.35 0.81 4.10
CA ILE A 25 1.59 1.37 2.77
C ILE A 25 1.24 2.85 2.73
N LEU A 26 0.02 3.21 3.17
CA LEU A 26 -0.43 4.59 3.17
C LEU A 26 0.42 5.47 4.10
N VAL A 27 0.77 4.98 5.29
CA VAL A 27 1.63 5.70 6.24
C VAL A 27 3.00 5.98 5.61
N TYR A 28 3.60 5.00 4.94
CA TYR A 28 4.87 5.18 4.25
C TYR A 28 4.78 6.25 3.16
N LEU A 29 3.78 6.15 2.28
CA LEU A 29 3.58 7.09 1.19
C LEU A 29 3.31 8.51 1.68
N VAL A 30 2.51 8.67 2.74
CA VAL A 30 2.25 9.98 3.36
C VAL A 30 3.52 10.53 4.01
N SER A 31 4.35 9.68 4.60
CA SER A 31 5.63 10.11 5.18
C SER A 31 6.66 10.49 4.12
N TYR A 32 6.60 9.90 2.92
CA TYR A 32 7.55 10.13 1.84
C TYR A 32 7.17 11.33 0.96
N TYR A 33 5.89 11.41 0.56
CA TYR A 33 5.37 12.46 -0.33
C TYR A 33 4.61 13.57 0.38
N GLY A 34 3.98 13.28 1.52
CA GLY A 34 2.96 14.14 2.10
C GLY A 34 1.60 14.01 1.41
N TRP A 35 0.58 14.63 2.01
CA TRP A 35 -0.80 14.52 1.52
C TRP A 35 -1.07 15.30 0.24
N GLU A 36 -0.42 16.45 0.07
CA GLU A 36 -0.60 17.31 -1.11
C GLU A 36 -0.14 16.60 -2.38
N GLU A 37 1.11 16.10 -2.39
CA GLU A 37 1.65 15.33 -3.52
C GLU A 37 0.85 14.06 -3.79
N LEU A 38 0.44 13.32 -2.74
CA LEU A 38 -0.44 12.17 -2.93
C LEU A 38 -1.77 12.53 -3.58
N GLY A 39 -2.34 13.69 -3.26
CA GLY A 39 -3.56 14.20 -3.88
C GLY A 39 -3.39 14.65 -5.34
N ASP A 40 -2.16 14.91 -5.77
CA ASP A 40 -1.83 15.26 -7.15
C ASP A 40 -1.49 14.03 -8.00
N ILE A 41 -0.78 13.05 -7.42
CA ILE A 41 -0.50 11.75 -8.04
C ILE A 41 -1.79 10.92 -8.13
N ILE A 42 -2.47 10.76 -7.00
CA ILE A 42 -3.74 10.04 -6.89
C ILE A 42 -4.83 11.07 -6.64
N ARG A 43 -5.40 11.57 -7.74
CA ARG A 43 -6.46 12.60 -7.75
C ARG A 43 -7.77 12.12 -7.15
N ILE A 44 -7.79 11.92 -5.83
CA ILE A 44 -8.95 11.57 -5.03
C ILE A 44 -9.18 12.61 -3.95
N ASN A 45 -10.46 12.89 -3.68
CA ASN A 45 -10.84 13.86 -2.65
C ASN A 45 -10.37 13.47 -1.25
N SER A 46 -10.19 12.16 -0.99
CA SER A 46 -9.75 11.67 0.32
C SER A 46 -8.37 12.16 0.74
N PHE A 47 -7.51 12.56 -0.22
CA PHE A 47 -6.17 13.11 0.06
C PHE A 47 -6.11 14.64 0.00
N ARG A 48 -7.07 15.27 -0.68
CA ARG A 48 -7.12 16.73 -0.87
C ARG A 48 -7.99 17.46 0.15
N ASN A 49 -9.04 16.81 0.67
CA ASN A 49 -9.99 17.45 1.58
C ASN A 49 -9.94 16.80 2.97
N ASN A 50 -9.33 17.50 3.92
CA ASN A 50 -9.10 17.04 5.30
C ASN A 50 -8.48 15.63 5.37
N PRO A 51 -7.30 15.44 4.76
CA PRO A 51 -6.67 14.14 4.72
C PRO A 51 -6.34 13.64 6.13
N SER A 52 -6.74 12.39 6.40
CA SER A 52 -6.35 11.68 7.62
C SER A 52 -6.23 10.20 7.33
N LEU A 53 -5.33 9.51 8.04
CA LEU A 53 -5.11 8.07 7.85
C LEU A 53 -6.42 7.28 7.98
N LYS A 54 -7.22 7.55 9.02
CA LYS A 54 -8.49 6.82 9.25
C LYS A 54 -9.51 7.04 8.14
N SER A 55 -9.73 8.29 7.71
CA SER A 55 -10.68 8.63 6.64
C SER A 55 -10.24 7.99 5.32
N SER A 56 -8.96 8.16 4.98
CA SER A 56 -8.34 7.60 3.79
C SER A 56 -8.42 6.09 3.74
N LEU A 57 -8.07 5.39 4.82
CA LEU A 57 -8.19 3.93 4.87
C LEU A 57 -9.63 3.45 4.74
N LYS A 58 -10.59 4.16 5.34
CA LYS A 58 -12.02 3.84 5.16
C LYS A 58 -12.45 4.02 3.71
N PHE A 59 -11.97 5.07 3.04
CA PHE A 59 -12.24 5.30 1.61
C PHE A 59 -11.59 4.22 0.74
N LEU A 60 -10.30 3.96 0.90
CA LEU A 60 -9.56 2.92 0.15
C LEU A 60 -10.09 1.50 0.41
N ARG A 61 -10.74 1.26 1.56
CA ARG A 61 -11.47 0.00 1.82
C ARG A 61 -12.71 -0.16 0.94
N LYS A 62 -13.41 0.93 0.65
CA LYS A 62 -14.65 0.97 -0.14
C LYS A 62 -14.43 1.20 -1.64
N THR A 63 -13.24 1.67 -2.02
CA THR A 63 -12.93 2.06 -3.40
C THR A 63 -11.71 1.28 -3.90
N PRO A 64 -11.91 0.06 -4.46
CA PRO A 64 -10.83 -0.85 -4.84
C PRO A 64 -9.82 -0.22 -5.81
N TRP A 65 -10.28 0.44 -6.87
CA TRP A 65 -9.40 1.07 -7.86
C TRP A 65 -8.44 2.11 -7.24
N ALA A 66 -8.88 2.80 -6.17
CA ALA A 66 -8.04 3.78 -5.48
C ALA A 66 -7.00 3.09 -4.61
N ARG A 67 -7.36 1.96 -3.98
CA ARG A 67 -6.41 1.11 -3.26
C ARG A 67 -5.32 0.59 -4.19
N GLU A 68 -5.71 0.05 -5.34
CA GLU A 68 -4.77 -0.50 -6.32
C GLU A 68 -3.75 0.56 -6.75
N LYS A 69 -4.18 1.81 -6.99
CA LYS A 69 -3.27 2.93 -7.27
C LYS A 69 -2.31 3.25 -6.13
N VAL A 70 -2.77 3.20 -4.88
CA VAL A 70 -1.93 3.42 -3.69
C VAL A 70 -0.90 2.29 -3.57
N GLU A 71 -1.29 1.04 -3.80
CA GLU A 71 -0.39 -0.11 -3.77
C GLU A 71 0.65 -0.06 -4.90
N GLN A 72 0.23 0.30 -6.12
CA GLN A 72 1.12 0.50 -7.26
C GLN A 72 2.15 1.61 -7.00
N LEU A 73 1.68 2.77 -6.53
CA LEU A 73 2.58 3.88 -6.20
C LEU A 73 3.62 3.48 -5.15
N TYR A 74 3.23 2.69 -4.15
CA TYR A 74 4.18 2.19 -3.16
C TYR A 74 5.26 1.32 -3.78
N VAL A 75 4.91 0.38 -4.67
CA VAL A 75 5.89 -0.44 -5.40
C VAL A 75 6.85 0.44 -6.20
N GLU A 76 6.33 1.39 -6.97
CA GLU A 76 7.15 2.33 -7.75
C GLU A 76 8.07 3.19 -6.86
N THR A 77 7.66 3.48 -5.62
CA THR A 77 8.44 4.29 -4.68
C THR A 77 9.57 3.50 -4.03
N VAL A 78 9.33 2.22 -3.69
CA VAL A 78 10.29 1.37 -2.97
C VAL A 78 11.24 0.61 -3.90
N GLU A 79 10.88 0.44 -5.18
CA GLU A 79 11.77 -0.13 -6.21
C GLU A 79 12.67 0.92 -6.87
N LYS A 80 12.49 2.20 -6.53
CA LYS A 80 13.30 3.33 -6.98
C LYS A 80 14.62 3.43 -6.22
#